data_AF-A0A2E2YNK6-F1
#
_entry.id   AF-A0A2E2YNK6-F1
#
_cell.length_a   1.000
_cell.length_b   1.000
_cell.length_c   1.000
_cell.angle_alpha   90.00
_cell.angle_beta   90.00
_cell.angle_gamma   90.00
#
_symmetry.space_group_name_H-M   'P 1'
#
loop_
_entity.id
_entity.type
_entity.pdbx_description
1 polymer ?
#
loop_
_entity_poly.entity_id
_entity_poly.type
_entity_poly.pdbx_seq_one_letter_code
_entity_poly.pdbx_strand_id
1 'polypeptide(L)'
;MDEFLEEEPSERIIDLLLRDYERELELRKLSEKEIGPISKKLSSALSLWLEDRSKDTVVIRKIRKDYVHTLSGWNERLREWVSLRGSFDRLESISFYMSDTQWKRFNKLQSEELIQTFDISEFDSNQLFIKQHLLEFEEFSE
;
A
#
# COMPACT_ATOMS: atom_id res chain seq x y z
N MET A 1 -8.09 -11.52 -25.15
CA MET A 1 -8.48 -12.88 -25.55
C MET A 1 -7.80 -13.75 -24.53
N ASP A 2 -8.51 -13.99 -23.42
CA ASP A 2 -7.93 -14.49 -22.18
C ASP A 2 -7.83 -16.02 -22.22
N GLU A 3 -6.60 -16.49 -22.43
CA GLU A 3 -6.19 -17.90 -22.47
C GLU A 3 -6.11 -18.54 -21.06
N PHE A 4 -6.94 -18.11 -20.10
CA PHE A 4 -6.86 -18.51 -18.69
C PHE A 4 -8.04 -19.35 -18.17
N LEU A 5 -8.95 -19.80 -19.04
CA LEU A 5 -10.14 -20.57 -18.66
C LEU A 5 -10.18 -22.00 -19.25
N GLU A 6 -9.03 -22.63 -19.49
CA GLU A 6 -9.03 -24.01 -20.02
C GLU A 6 -9.18 -25.08 -18.92
N GLU A 7 -8.94 -24.78 -17.64
CA GLU A 7 -9.08 -25.74 -16.54
C GLU A 7 -9.69 -25.12 -15.26
N GLU A 8 -10.56 -25.88 -14.59
CA GLU A 8 -11.12 -25.53 -13.28
C GLU A 8 -9.99 -25.41 -12.24
N PRO A 9 -9.90 -24.28 -11.50
CA PRO A 9 -8.87 -24.09 -10.50
C PRO A 9 -9.08 -25.04 -9.32
N SER A 10 -8.03 -25.78 -8.95
CA SER A 10 -8.09 -26.65 -7.77
C SER A 10 -8.38 -25.87 -6.49
N GLU A 11 -9.03 -26.50 -5.51
CA GLU A 11 -9.26 -25.93 -4.18
C GLU A 11 -7.97 -25.38 -3.54
N ARG A 12 -6.83 -26.06 -3.77
CA ARG A 12 -5.52 -25.63 -3.28
C ARG A 12 -5.07 -24.30 -3.88
N ILE A 13 -5.35 -24.04 -5.16
CA ILE A 13 -5.00 -22.78 -5.82
C ILE A 13 -5.84 -21.64 -5.22
N ILE A 14 -7.15 -21.88 -5.03
CA ILE A 14 -8.06 -20.92 -4.40
C ILE A 14 -7.58 -20.59 -2.97
N ASP A 15 -7.18 -21.60 -2.19
CA ASP A 15 -6.67 -21.40 -0.84
C ASP A 15 -5.36 -20.59 -0.79
N LEU A 16 -4.49 -20.76 -1.79
CA LEU A 16 -3.27 -19.96 -1.91
C LEU A 16 -3.62 -18.50 -2.20
N LEU A 17 -4.50 -18.25 -3.18
CA LEU A 17 -4.93 -16.89 -3.49
C LEU A 17 -5.65 -16.20 -2.32
N LEU A 18 -6.42 -16.95 -1.52
CA LEU A 18 -7.03 -16.42 -0.29
C LEU A 18 -5.99 -16.03 0.77
N ARG A 19 -4.89 -16.78 0.87
CA ARG A 19 -3.76 -16.42 1.76
C ARG A 19 -3.02 -15.19 1.22
N ASP A 20 -2.83 -15.13 -0.09
CA ASP A 20 -2.16 -14.00 -0.73
C ASP A 20 -2.98 -12.72 -0.53
N TYR A 21 -4.30 -12.78 -0.70
CA TYR A 21 -5.20 -11.64 -0.44
C TYR A 21 -5.20 -11.23 1.04
N GLU A 22 -5.27 -12.18 1.97
CA GLU A 22 -5.13 -11.88 3.41
C GLU A 22 -3.79 -11.17 3.70
N ARG A 23 -2.71 -11.64 3.08
CA ARG A 23 -1.38 -11.06 3.25
C ARG A 23 -1.26 -9.67 2.62
N GLU A 24 -1.90 -9.41 1.49
CA GLU A 24 -2.00 -8.06 0.90
C GLU A 24 -2.64 -7.08 1.89
N LEU A 25 -3.75 -7.47 2.52
CA LEU A 25 -4.44 -6.64 3.52
C LEU A 25 -3.58 -6.42 4.77
N GLU A 26 -2.84 -7.42 5.22
CA GLU A 26 -1.87 -7.25 6.32
C GLU A 26 -0.76 -6.27 5.97
N LEU A 27 -0.17 -6.39 4.79
CA LEU A 27 0.90 -5.50 4.31
C LEU A 27 0.39 -4.06 4.18
N ARG A 28 -0.85 -3.87 3.73
CA ARG A 28 -1.52 -2.56 3.73
C ARG A 28 -1.58 -1.98 5.13
N LYS A 29 -2.15 -2.69 6.11
CA LYS A 29 -2.24 -2.25 7.52
C LYS A 29 -0.87 -1.93 8.13
N LEU A 30 0.13 -2.79 7.86
CA LEU A 30 1.49 -2.60 8.35
C LEU A 30 2.14 -1.35 7.73
N SER A 31 1.91 -1.08 6.45
CA SER A 31 2.48 0.09 5.78
C SER A 31 1.99 1.39 6.40
N GLU A 32 0.70 1.49 6.74
CA GLU A 32 0.16 2.65 7.44
C GLU A 32 0.76 2.80 8.83
N LYS A 33 0.85 1.69 9.56
CA LYS A 33 1.36 1.69 10.93
C LYS A 33 2.83 2.11 11.01
N GLU A 34 3.66 1.59 10.10
CA GLU A 34 5.12 1.77 10.16
C GLU A 34 5.60 3.00 9.36
N ILE A 35 4.99 3.27 8.21
CA ILE A 35 5.40 4.35 7.30
C ILE A 35 4.52 5.59 7.50
N GLY A 36 3.28 5.44 7.95
CA GLY A 36 2.32 6.54 8.13
C GLY A 36 2.82 7.70 8.99
N PRO A 37 3.38 7.47 10.19
CA PRO A 37 3.86 8.56 11.04
C PRO A 37 4.95 9.41 10.38
N ILE A 38 5.92 8.79 9.72
CA ILE A 38 7.01 9.52 9.05
C ILE A 38 6.53 10.20 7.77
N SER A 39 5.54 9.60 7.07
CA SER A 39 4.90 10.21 5.91
C SER A 39 4.17 11.50 6.29
N LYS A 40 3.34 11.46 7.34
CA LYS A 40 2.63 12.63 7.85
C LYS A 40 3.58 13.74 8.27
N LYS A 41 4.70 13.38 8.90
CA LYS A 41 5.72 14.34 9.30
C LYS A 41 6.38 15.01 8.10
N LEU A 42 6.73 14.23 7.07
CA LEU A 42 7.36 14.74 5.86
C LEU A 42 6.38 15.59 5.04
N SER A 43 5.14 15.14 4.84
CA SER A 43 4.12 15.90 4.10
C SER A 43 3.83 17.24 4.76
N SER A 44 3.68 17.27 6.09
CA SER A 44 3.48 18.51 6.85
C SER A 44 4.66 19.46 6.71
N ALA A 45 5.89 18.93 6.77
CA ALA A 45 7.10 19.74 6.63
C ALA A 45 7.25 20.33 5.22
N LEU A 46 6.95 19.54 4.19
CA LEU A 46 6.93 19.99 2.79
C LEU A 46 5.83 21.03 2.56
N SER A 47 4.62 20.81 3.09
CA SER A 47 3.52 21.77 2.98
C SER A 47 3.89 23.11 3.61
N LEU A 48 4.51 23.10 4.78
CA LEU A 48 4.98 24.32 5.43
C LEU A 48 6.04 25.04 4.58
N TRP A 49 6.97 24.31 3.96
CA TRP A 49 7.99 24.88 3.10
C TRP A 49 7.43 25.47 1.79
N LEU A 50 6.37 24.87 1.23
CA LEU A 50 5.70 25.42 0.06
C LEU A 50 5.01 26.77 0.35
N GLU A 51 4.49 26.94 1.56
CA GLU A 51 3.93 28.23 2.01
C GLU A 51 5.01 29.29 2.23
N ASP A 52 6.18 28.87 2.74
CA ASP A 52 7.30 29.74 3.04
C ASP A 52 8.62 29.00 2.81
N ARG A 53 9.25 29.29 1.67
CA ARG A 53 10.49 28.65 1.24
C ARG A 53 11.70 29.00 2.12
N SER A 54 11.55 29.96 3.05
CA SER A 54 12.60 30.29 4.02
C SER A 54 12.60 29.37 5.26
N LYS A 55 11.61 28.47 5.38
CA LYS A 55 11.55 27.51 6.49
C LYS A 55 12.73 26.54 6.50
N ASP A 56 13.03 26.07 7.71
CA ASP A 56 14.24 25.33 8.09
C ASP A 56 14.49 24.05 7.25
N THR A 57 15.19 24.23 6.13
CA THR A 57 15.52 23.18 5.15
C THR A 57 16.35 22.06 5.78
N VAL A 58 17.11 22.34 6.84
CA VAL A 58 17.92 21.34 7.55
C VAL A 58 17.01 20.32 8.25
N VAL A 59 15.94 20.78 8.90
CA VAL A 59 14.97 19.89 9.56
C VAL A 59 14.24 19.03 8.53
N ILE A 60 13.84 19.60 7.39
CA ILE A 60 13.15 18.87 6.33
C ILE A 60 14.05 17.80 5.72
N ARG A 61 15.33 18.13 5.44
CA ARG A 61 16.34 17.16 4.96
C ARG A 61 16.53 16.00 5.94
N LYS A 62 16.52 16.26 7.24
CA LYS A 62 16.58 15.20 8.26
C LYS A 62 15.35 14.29 8.20
N ILE A 63 14.14 14.86 8.17
CA ILE A 63 12.89 14.09 8.09
C ILE A 63 12.86 13.25 6.80
N ARG A 64 13.29 13.82 5.68
CA ARG A 64 13.44 13.12 4.39
C ARG A 64 14.40 11.95 4.50
N LYS A 65 15.56 12.13 5.15
CA LYS A 65 16.53 11.04 5.36
C LYS A 65 15.92 9.91 6.19
N ASP A 66 15.22 10.24 7.26
CA ASP A 66 14.53 9.27 8.11
C ASP A 66 13.42 8.53 7.32
N TYR A 67 12.67 9.24 6.48
CA TYR A 67 11.67 8.66 5.58
C TYR A 67 12.27 7.63 4.62
N VAL A 68 13.35 7.98 3.92
CA VAL A 68 14.05 7.08 3.00
C VAL A 68 14.63 5.87 3.74
N HIS A 69 15.16 6.08 4.95
CA HIS A 69 15.65 4.98 5.78
C HIS A 69 14.53 4.00 6.14
N THR A 70 13.37 4.49 6.58
CA THR A 70 12.19 3.65 6.86
C THR A 70 11.75 2.87 5.62
N LEU A 71 11.70 3.52 4.45
CA LEU A 71 11.37 2.84 3.19
C LEU A 71 12.39 1.76 2.82
N SER A 72 13.68 2.01 3.06
CA SER A 72 14.73 1.02 2.77
C SER A 72 14.59 -0.24 3.62
N GLY A 73 14.13 -0.11 4.87
CA GLY A 73 13.78 -1.24 5.74
C GLY A 73 12.54 -2.01 5.27
N TRP A 74 11.73 -1.42 4.41
CA TRP A 74 10.52 -2.02 3.83
C TRP A 74 10.75 -2.77 2.52
N ASN A 75 11.96 -2.76 1.96
CA ASN A 75 12.26 -3.33 0.65
C ASN A 75 11.79 -4.78 0.45
N GLU A 76 11.97 -5.65 1.46
CA GLU A 76 11.52 -7.05 1.36
C GLU A 76 10.00 -7.17 1.34
N ARG A 77 9.31 -6.42 2.20
CA ARG A 77 7.84 -6.40 2.26
C ARG A 77 7.22 -5.77 1.03
N LEU A 78 7.86 -4.78 0.42
CA LEU A 78 7.43 -4.19 -0.85
C LEU A 78 7.55 -5.22 -1.99
N ARG A 79 8.65 -5.98 -2.04
CA ARG A 79 8.79 -7.08 -3.02
C ARG A 79 7.74 -8.16 -2.82
N GLU A 80 7.49 -8.54 -1.57
CA GLU A 80 6.41 -9.46 -1.21
C GLU A 80 5.06 -8.93 -1.70
N TRP A 81 4.71 -7.68 -1.37
CA TRP A 81 3.44 -7.09 -1.77
C TRP A 81 3.28 -7.05 -3.30
N VAL A 82 4.31 -6.66 -4.04
CA VAL A 82 4.28 -6.67 -5.51
C VAL A 82 4.04 -8.08 -6.05
N SER A 83 4.61 -9.11 -5.43
CA SER A 83 4.43 -10.50 -5.88
C SER A 83 3.00 -11.04 -5.66
N LEU A 84 2.33 -10.56 -4.61
CA LEU A 84 0.96 -10.96 -4.26
C LEU A 84 -0.10 -10.06 -4.88
N ARG A 85 0.32 -9.00 -5.60
CA ARG A 85 -0.58 -7.93 -6.01
C ARG A 85 -1.72 -8.43 -6.91
N GLY A 86 -2.94 -8.03 -6.56
CA GLY A 86 -4.14 -8.35 -7.34
C GLY A 86 -4.71 -9.73 -7.04
N SER A 87 -4.50 -10.23 -5.80
CA SER A 87 -5.10 -11.50 -5.39
C SER A 87 -6.62 -11.40 -5.31
N PHE A 88 -7.16 -10.22 -4.94
CA PHE A 88 -8.59 -9.94 -5.05
C PHE A 88 -9.13 -10.17 -6.46
N ASP A 89 -8.56 -9.51 -7.48
CA ASP A 89 -9.06 -9.61 -8.87
C ASP A 89 -9.03 -11.06 -9.38
N ARG A 90 -7.97 -11.79 -9.03
CA ARG A 90 -7.83 -13.21 -9.36
C ARG A 90 -8.89 -14.05 -8.66
N LEU A 91 -9.13 -13.84 -7.36
CA LEU A 91 -10.18 -14.52 -6.60
C LEU A 91 -11.57 -14.21 -7.12
N GLU A 92 -11.84 -12.96 -7.49
CA GLU A 92 -13.11 -12.54 -8.07
C GLU A 92 -13.39 -13.30 -9.37
N SER A 93 -12.39 -13.42 -10.24
CA SER A 93 -12.49 -14.13 -11.52
C SER A 93 -12.79 -15.63 -11.41
N ILE A 94 -12.46 -16.25 -10.27
CA ILE A 94 -12.67 -17.69 -10.00
C ILE A 94 -13.67 -17.96 -8.88
N SER A 95 -14.41 -16.94 -8.43
CA SER A 95 -15.34 -17.00 -7.30
C SER A 95 -16.36 -18.14 -7.38
N PHE A 96 -16.81 -18.47 -8.60
CA PHE A 96 -17.74 -19.57 -8.86
C PHE A 96 -17.21 -20.95 -8.43
N TYR A 97 -15.89 -21.16 -8.41
CA TYR A 97 -15.25 -22.43 -8.07
C TYR A 97 -14.99 -22.59 -6.56
N MET A 98 -15.32 -21.59 -5.76
CA MET A 98 -15.08 -21.62 -4.31
C MET A 98 -16.08 -22.53 -3.60
N SER A 99 -15.57 -23.35 -2.67
CA SER A 99 -16.44 -24.00 -1.67
C SER A 99 -17.12 -22.97 -0.76
N ASP A 100 -18.19 -23.36 -0.06
CA ASP A 100 -18.86 -22.51 0.93
C ASP A 100 -17.89 -21.93 1.98
N THR A 101 -16.86 -22.68 2.35
CA THR A 101 -15.87 -22.25 3.34
C THR A 101 -14.91 -21.19 2.77
N GLN A 102 -14.47 -21.37 1.52
CA GLN A 102 -13.63 -20.42 0.79
C GLN A 102 -14.40 -19.14 0.50
N TRP A 103 -15.66 -19.26 0.08
CA TRP A 103 -16.55 -18.13 -0.17
C TRP A 103 -16.78 -17.30 1.09
N LYS A 104 -17.01 -17.92 2.24
CA LYS A 104 -17.12 -17.21 3.53
C LYS A 104 -15.82 -16.47 3.88
N ARG A 105 -14.66 -17.08 3.65
CA ARG A 105 -13.35 -16.44 3.88
C ARG A 105 -13.15 -15.25 2.95
N PHE A 106 -13.47 -15.41 1.66
CA PHE A 106 -13.37 -14.33 0.68
C PHE A 106 -14.24 -13.12 1.06
N ASN A 107 -15.53 -13.34 1.39
CA ASN A 107 -16.43 -12.26 1.83
C ASN A 107 -15.94 -11.54 3.09
N LYS A 108 -15.32 -12.27 4.03
CA LYS A 108 -14.71 -11.67 5.21
C LYS A 108 -13.56 -10.74 4.81
N LEU A 109 -12.66 -11.19 3.94
CA LEU A 109 -11.54 -10.38 3.46
C LEU A 109 -12.01 -9.14 2.69
N GLN A 110 -13.02 -9.28 1.83
CA GLN A 110 -13.65 -8.14 1.14
C GLN A 110 -14.23 -7.11 2.13
N SER A 111 -14.89 -7.58 3.18
CA SER A 111 -15.42 -6.71 4.23
C SER A 111 -14.30 -5.97 4.97
N GLU A 112 -13.18 -6.65 5.23
CA GLU A 112 -11.99 -6.04 5.84
C GLU A 112 -11.30 -5.01 4.93
N GLU A 113 -11.26 -5.25 3.61
CA GLU A 113 -10.73 -4.31 2.63
C GLU A 113 -11.62 -3.07 2.50
N LEU A 114 -12.94 -3.24 2.48
CA LEU A 114 -13.88 -2.12 2.45
C LEU A 114 -13.69 -1.21 3.67
N ILE A 115 -13.57 -1.78 4.87
CA ILE A 115 -13.28 -1.03 6.10
C ILE A 115 -11.97 -0.23 5.98
N GLN A 116 -10.97 -0.76 5.28
CA GLN A 116 -9.71 -0.05 5.02
C GLN A 116 -9.83 1.03 3.93
N THR A 117 -10.70 0.84 2.93
CA THR A 117 -10.81 1.70 1.74
C THR A 117 -11.80 2.87 1.90
N PHE A 118 -12.77 2.76 2.82
CA PHE A 118 -13.79 3.81 3.01
C PHE A 118 -13.25 5.16 3.52
N ASP A 119 -11.99 5.22 3.90
CA ASP A 119 -11.26 6.47 4.09
C ASP A 119 -10.18 6.52 2.99
N ILE A 120 -10.10 7.58 2.18
CA ILE A 120 -8.82 7.84 1.48
C ILE A 120 -7.85 8.05 2.62
N SER A 121 -7.08 7.01 2.93
CA SER A 121 -6.33 7.01 4.17
C SER A 121 -5.46 8.26 4.18
N GLU A 122 -5.39 8.94 5.33
CA GLU A 122 -4.48 10.08 5.51
C GLU A 122 -3.06 9.71 5.00
N PHE A 123 -2.70 8.43 5.13
CA PHE A 123 -1.50 7.85 4.55
C PHE A 123 -1.40 7.97 3.03
N ASP A 124 -2.41 7.57 2.25
CA ASP A 124 -2.41 7.67 0.78
C ASP A 124 -2.29 9.12 0.32
N SER A 125 -3.00 10.04 0.99
CA SER A 125 -2.92 11.48 0.72
C SER A 125 -1.50 12.02 0.99
N ASN A 126 -0.90 11.61 2.12
CA ASN A 126 0.48 11.98 2.44
C ASN A 126 1.48 11.42 1.42
N GLN A 127 1.33 10.16 1.01
CA GLN A 127 2.19 9.50 0.02
C GLN A 127 2.13 10.21 -1.34
N LEU A 128 0.91 10.56 -1.79
CA LEU A 128 0.72 11.31 -3.03
C LEU A 128 1.36 12.70 -2.95
N PHE A 129 1.15 13.42 -1.84
CA PHE A 129 1.71 14.75 -1.62
C PHE A 129 3.25 14.73 -1.62
N ILE A 130 3.86 13.78 -0.89
CA ILE A 130 5.32 13.59 -0.89
C ILE A 130 5.83 13.32 -2.30
N LYS A 131 5.19 12.42 -3.04
CA LYS A 131 5.57 12.09 -4.42
C LYS A 131 5.57 13.32 -5.34
N GLN A 132 4.62 14.23 -5.16
CA GLN A 132 4.47 15.43 -5.99
C GLN A 132 5.49 16.52 -5.64
N HIS A 133 5.78 16.73 -4.35
CA HIS A 133 6.50 17.92 -3.90
C HIS A 133 7.92 17.66 -3.39
N LEU A 134 8.29 16.40 -3.13
CA LEU A 134 9.64 16.11 -2.63
C LEU A 134 10.71 16.48 -3.65
N LEU A 135 10.48 16.24 -4.94
CA LEU A 135 11.44 16.58 -5.99
C LEU A 135 11.66 18.09 -6.09
N GLU A 136 10.57 18.87 -6.02
CA GLU A 136 10.66 20.33 -5.97
C GLU A 136 11.46 20.80 -4.76
N PHE A 137 11.22 20.22 -3.58
CA PHE A 137 12.02 20.55 -2.39
C PHE A 137 13.50 20.27 -2.62
N GLU A 138 13.87 19.12 -3.20
CA GLU A 138 15.29 18.78 -3.45
C GLU A 138 15.94 19.77 -4.44
N GLU A 139 15.22 20.24 -5.46
CA GLU A 139 15.74 21.19 -6.46
C GLU A 139 15.93 22.62 -5.92
N PHE A 140 15.00 23.10 -5.08
CA PHE A 140 14.98 24.50 -4.63
C PHE A 140 15.53 24.72 -3.23
N SER A 141 15.96 23.66 -2.55
CA SER A 141 16.54 23.76 -1.20
C SER A 141 18.05 23.58 -1.15
N GLU A 142 18.74 23.32 -2.28
CA GLU A 142 20.20 23.19 -2.38
C GLU A 142 20.96 24.36 -1.75
#